data_AF-A0A194V8B9-F1
#
_entry.id   AF-A0A194V8B9-F1
#
_cell.length_a   1.000
_cell.length_b   1.000
_cell.length_c   1.000
_cell.angle_alpha   90.00
_cell.angle_beta   90.00
_cell.angle_gamma   90.00
#
_symmetry.space_group_name_H-M   'P 1'
#
loop_
_entity.id
_entity.type
_entity.pdbx_description
1 polymer ?
#
loop_
_entity_poly.entity_id
_entity_poly.type
_entity_poly.pdbx_seq_one_letter_code
_entity_poly.pdbx_strand_id
1 'polypeptide(L)'
;MASDQVQQAHAELIDALTELYTLLDTLGALPPADSDSDSDSASPTVNVLLPPHPAGSINAEAAVAAGFAPEAISLMSALPFLAGDHTYNHGSGCELMPSTYALSYLGEDLDEGDFESRREMLNDELMPPTALKLTQSDVYGVEWIYDVGTGLLTPWKPFDHGLSDTNDYSHVAALPPRQVIGPLVDHYRRHDYLATPSGQVDFSSPLFADAPLDPVTGEAQPPEDWDPADATKWRAQYAVWQATRGIKDLYLECGWDVEAREQHGFRRDEFLCRRAVYYAETVEPLVQAEAEL
;
A
#
# COMPACT_ATOMS: atom_id res chain seq x y z
N MET A 1 -20.02 14.51 -18.98
CA MET A 1 -20.97 15.38 -18.26
C MET A 1 -21.19 14.92 -16.82
N ALA A 2 -21.74 13.72 -16.52
CA ALA A 2 -21.83 13.24 -15.13
C ALA A 2 -20.45 12.88 -14.53
N SER A 3 -19.57 12.23 -15.31
CA SER A 3 -18.20 11.87 -14.86
C SER A 3 -17.34 13.09 -14.50
N ASP A 4 -17.42 14.18 -15.26
CA ASP A 4 -16.60 15.37 -15.04
C ASP A 4 -17.00 16.12 -13.75
N GLN A 5 -18.28 16.08 -13.39
CA GLN A 5 -18.79 16.69 -12.15
C GLN A 5 -18.36 15.90 -10.91
N VAL A 6 -18.43 14.57 -10.97
CA VAL A 6 -17.97 13.68 -9.88
C VAL A 6 -16.46 13.80 -9.70
N GLN A 7 -15.70 13.82 -10.80
CA GLN A 7 -14.26 14.01 -10.76
C GLN A 7 -13.87 15.37 -10.15
N GLN A 8 -14.64 16.42 -10.43
CA GLN A 8 -14.42 17.73 -9.82
C GLN A 8 -14.82 17.77 -8.33
N ALA A 9 -15.93 17.12 -7.96
CA ALA A 9 -16.41 17.06 -6.57
C ALA A 9 -15.45 16.30 -5.64
N HIS A 10 -14.79 15.26 -6.16
CA HIS A 10 -13.88 14.40 -5.39
C HIS A 10 -12.41 14.54 -5.83
N ALA A 11 -12.06 15.68 -6.45
CA ALA A 11 -10.73 15.92 -7.02
C ALA A 11 -9.60 15.72 -5.99
N GLU A 12 -9.79 16.15 -4.74
CA GLU A 12 -8.78 16.00 -3.69
C GLU A 12 -8.42 14.53 -3.44
N LEU A 13 -9.42 13.65 -3.38
CA LEU A 13 -9.21 12.21 -3.20
C LEU A 13 -8.50 11.61 -4.40
N ILE A 14 -9.00 11.90 -5.60
CA ILE A 14 -8.46 11.37 -6.87
C ILE A 14 -7.00 11.80 -7.03
N ASP A 15 -6.68 13.06 -6.77
CA ASP A 15 -5.31 13.58 -6.85
C ASP A 15 -4.40 12.95 -5.79
N ALA A 16 -4.91 12.67 -4.58
CA ALA A 16 -4.14 12.06 -3.51
C ALA A 16 -3.79 10.60 -3.80
N LEU A 17 -4.77 9.81 -4.26
CA LEU A 17 -4.53 8.43 -4.67
C LEU A 17 -3.65 8.34 -5.93
N THR A 18 -3.85 9.25 -6.90
CA THR A 18 -3.03 9.29 -8.12
C THR A 18 -1.57 9.56 -7.77
N GLU A 19 -1.31 10.51 -6.87
CA GLU A 19 0.06 10.77 -6.39
C GLU A 19 0.65 9.56 -5.68
N LEU A 20 -0.09 8.92 -4.76
CA LEU A 20 0.38 7.75 -4.05
C LEU A 20 0.74 6.61 -5.02
N TYR A 21 -0.18 6.22 -5.90
CA TYR A 21 0.04 5.07 -6.79
C TYR A 21 1.13 5.33 -7.83
N THR A 22 1.22 6.57 -8.34
CA THR A 22 2.32 6.95 -9.24
C THR A 22 3.65 6.98 -8.51
N LEU A 23 3.68 7.40 -7.25
CA LEU A 23 4.87 7.34 -6.41
C LEU A 23 5.35 5.89 -6.20
N LEU A 24 4.43 4.97 -5.87
CA LEU A 24 4.74 3.55 -5.71
C LEU A 24 5.33 2.93 -6.98
N ASP A 25 4.73 3.22 -8.14
CA ASP A 25 5.27 2.75 -9.42
C ASP A 25 6.65 3.34 -9.74
N THR A 26 6.84 4.64 -9.47
CA THR A 26 8.11 5.33 -9.69
C THR A 26 9.21 4.75 -8.80
N LEU A 27 8.91 4.47 -7.54
CA LEU A 27 9.83 3.84 -6.58
C LEU A 27 10.14 2.38 -6.91
N GLY A 28 9.37 1.73 -7.80
CA GLY A 28 9.47 0.30 -8.04
C GLY A 28 8.96 -0.53 -6.86
N ALA A 29 8.00 0.00 -6.10
CA ALA A 29 7.28 -0.71 -5.05
C ALA A 29 6.23 -1.67 -5.59
N LEU A 30 5.81 -1.46 -6.84
CA LEU A 30 4.94 -2.38 -7.56
C LEU A 30 5.84 -3.36 -8.33
N PRO A 31 5.72 -4.68 -8.09
CA PRO A 31 6.45 -5.66 -8.89
C PRO A 31 6.09 -5.48 -10.37
N PRO A 32 7.02 -5.78 -11.31
CA PRO A 32 6.65 -5.85 -12.72
C PRO A 32 5.56 -6.91 -12.86
N ALA A 33 4.36 -6.53 -13.30
CA ALA A 33 3.34 -7.54 -13.56
C ALA A 33 3.84 -8.46 -14.70
N ASP A 34 3.93 -9.74 -14.35
CA ASP A 34 4.45 -10.87 -15.11
C ASP A 34 5.97 -10.90 -15.38
N SER A 35 6.69 -11.68 -14.56
CA SER A 35 7.86 -12.45 -15.03
C SER A 35 7.52 -13.90 -15.39
N ASP A 36 6.30 -14.36 -15.09
CA ASP A 36 5.88 -15.77 -15.23
C ASP A 36 4.87 -16.03 -16.37
N SER A 37 4.49 -15.01 -17.16
CA SER A 37 3.67 -15.27 -18.35
C SER A 37 4.56 -15.62 -19.55
N ASP A 38 4.58 -16.91 -19.89
CA ASP A 38 5.01 -17.47 -21.20
C ASP A 38 4.15 -16.94 -22.38
N SER A 39 3.59 -15.73 -22.26
CA SER A 39 2.65 -15.13 -23.19
C SER A 39 3.37 -14.10 -24.04
N ASP A 40 3.53 -14.41 -25.33
CA ASP A 40 4.03 -13.55 -26.42
C ASP A 40 3.24 -12.22 -26.63
N SER A 41 2.42 -11.79 -25.66
CA SER A 41 1.65 -10.56 -25.74
C SER A 41 2.46 -9.38 -25.19
N ALA A 42 3.17 -8.71 -26.09
CA ALA A 42 3.93 -7.47 -25.88
C ALA A 42 3.03 -6.25 -25.57
N SER A 43 2.08 -6.39 -24.65
CA SER A 43 1.36 -5.25 -24.10
C SER A 43 2.19 -4.65 -22.98
N PRO A 44 2.40 -3.32 -22.94
CA PRO A 44 3.09 -2.70 -21.83
C PRO A 44 2.29 -2.96 -20.56
N THR A 45 2.92 -3.64 -19.60
CA THR A 45 2.32 -3.91 -18.30
C THR A 45 2.13 -2.59 -17.55
N VAL A 46 0.89 -2.25 -17.24
CA VAL A 46 0.55 -1.02 -16.53
C VAL A 46 0.26 -1.37 -15.07
N ASN A 47 1.03 -0.81 -14.14
CA ASN A 47 0.84 -1.05 -12.71
C ASN A 47 -0.27 -0.17 -12.08
N VAL A 48 -0.60 0.96 -12.73
CA VAL A 48 -1.58 1.93 -12.24
C VAL A 48 -2.61 2.22 -13.33
N LEU A 49 -3.87 1.90 -13.06
CA LEU A 49 -5.00 2.18 -13.94
C LEU A 49 -5.57 3.54 -13.61
N LEU A 50 -5.32 4.52 -14.48
CA LEU A 50 -5.85 5.88 -14.34
C LEU A 50 -7.19 6.01 -15.10
N PRO A 51 -8.15 6.79 -14.56
CA PRO A 51 -9.37 7.10 -15.28
C PRO A 51 -9.10 7.92 -16.57
N PRO A 52 -10.01 7.91 -17.56
CA PRO A 52 -11.29 7.20 -17.54
C PRO A 52 -11.14 5.71 -17.84
N HIS A 53 -11.78 4.88 -17.01
CA HIS A 53 -11.86 3.44 -17.25
C HIS A 53 -12.82 3.12 -18.40
N PRO A 54 -12.61 2.01 -19.15
CA PRO A 54 -13.56 1.57 -20.16
C PRO A 54 -14.98 1.42 -19.61
N ALA A 55 -15.98 1.76 -20.41
CA ALA A 55 -17.38 1.54 -20.04
C ALA A 55 -17.63 0.05 -19.79
N GLY A 56 -18.31 -0.29 -18.70
CA GLY A 56 -18.52 -1.68 -18.28
C GLY A 56 -17.54 -2.19 -17.23
N SER A 57 -16.38 -1.53 -17.07
CA SER A 57 -15.31 -1.93 -16.13
C SER A 57 -15.73 -2.09 -14.67
N ILE A 58 -16.87 -1.53 -14.27
CA ILE A 58 -17.51 -1.71 -12.97
C ILE A 58 -18.92 -2.24 -13.21
N ASN A 59 -19.26 -3.36 -12.55
CA ASN A 59 -20.62 -3.88 -12.55
C ASN A 59 -21.55 -3.02 -11.69
N ALA A 60 -22.03 -1.92 -12.28
CA ALA A 60 -22.88 -0.94 -11.60
C ALA A 60 -24.22 -1.54 -11.13
N GLU A 61 -24.76 -2.55 -11.82
CA GLU A 61 -26.01 -3.21 -11.42
C GLU A 61 -25.82 -3.99 -10.11
N ALA A 62 -24.72 -4.75 -10.00
CA ALA A 62 -24.36 -5.43 -8.77
C ALA A 62 -24.08 -4.46 -7.62
N ALA A 63 -23.37 -3.35 -7.89
CA ALA A 63 -23.13 -2.31 -6.88
C ALA A 63 -24.43 -1.65 -6.38
N VAL A 64 -25.41 -1.41 -7.26
CA VAL A 64 -26.74 -0.92 -6.86
C VAL A 64 -27.48 -1.96 -6.02
N ALA A 65 -27.46 -3.23 -6.42
CA ALA A 65 -28.10 -4.33 -5.68
C ALA A 65 -27.51 -4.46 -4.27
N ALA A 66 -26.18 -4.37 -4.17
CA ALA A 66 -25.44 -4.34 -2.93
C ALA A 66 -25.64 -3.03 -2.14
N GLY A 67 -26.48 -2.10 -2.59
CA GLY A 67 -26.95 -0.94 -1.83
C GLY A 67 -26.07 0.31 -1.88
N PHE A 68 -25.14 0.44 -2.83
CA PHE A 68 -24.39 1.68 -3.02
C PHE A 68 -25.24 2.82 -3.60
N ALA A 69 -24.94 4.05 -3.23
CA ALA A 69 -25.55 5.25 -3.79
C ALA A 69 -25.00 5.53 -5.22
N PRO A 70 -25.80 6.15 -6.12
CA PRO A 70 -25.36 6.44 -7.49
C PRO A 70 -24.07 7.28 -7.59
N GLU A 71 -23.86 8.21 -6.66
CA GLU A 71 -22.65 9.04 -6.60
C GLU A 71 -21.42 8.22 -6.20
N ALA A 72 -21.57 7.28 -5.25
CA ALA A 72 -20.50 6.36 -4.86
C ALA A 72 -20.08 5.47 -6.05
N ILE A 73 -21.05 4.91 -6.79
CA ILE A 73 -20.78 4.11 -8.00
C ILE A 73 -20.10 4.95 -9.08
N SER A 74 -20.54 6.20 -9.27
CA SER A 74 -19.90 7.11 -10.22
C SER A 74 -18.46 7.42 -9.82
N LEU A 75 -18.19 7.59 -8.52
CA LEU A 75 -16.84 7.79 -8.02
C LEU A 75 -15.97 6.54 -8.21
N MET A 76 -16.50 5.32 -8.01
CA MET A 76 -15.73 4.08 -8.29
C MET A 76 -15.13 4.12 -9.70
N SER A 77 -15.87 4.61 -10.71
CA SER A 77 -15.39 4.73 -12.10
C SER A 77 -14.38 5.86 -12.33
N ALA A 78 -14.23 6.78 -11.38
CA ALA A 78 -13.36 7.94 -11.47
C ALA A 78 -12.10 7.80 -10.60
N LEU A 79 -11.99 6.76 -9.77
CA LEU A 79 -10.82 6.53 -8.93
C LEU A 79 -9.66 5.92 -9.75
N PRO A 80 -8.40 6.29 -9.47
CA PRO A 80 -7.26 5.50 -9.91
C PRO A 80 -7.20 4.19 -9.12
N PHE A 81 -6.72 3.10 -9.73
CA PHE A 81 -6.53 1.80 -9.08
C PHE A 81 -5.14 1.24 -9.34
N LEU A 82 -4.64 0.40 -8.43
CA LEU A 82 -3.53 -0.49 -8.75
C LEU A 82 -4.04 -1.62 -9.66
N ALA A 83 -3.20 -2.10 -10.58
CA ALA A 83 -3.57 -3.13 -11.54
C ALA A 83 -3.36 -4.56 -11.01
N GLY A 84 -4.19 -5.51 -11.48
CA GLY A 84 -3.97 -6.95 -11.29
C GLY A 84 -3.76 -7.38 -9.84
N ASP A 85 -2.75 -8.23 -9.62
CA ASP A 85 -2.40 -8.83 -8.33
C ASP A 85 -1.88 -7.83 -7.28
N HIS A 86 -1.73 -6.55 -7.64
CA HIS A 86 -1.41 -5.50 -6.67
C HIS A 86 -2.61 -5.13 -5.79
N THR A 87 -3.82 -5.55 -6.17
CA THR A 87 -5.05 -5.31 -5.39
C THR A 87 -5.28 -6.41 -4.36
N TYR A 88 -5.98 -6.09 -3.28
CA TYR A 88 -6.24 -7.06 -2.22
C TYR A 88 -7.04 -8.27 -2.73
N ASN A 89 -6.47 -9.45 -2.54
CA ASN A 89 -7.12 -10.75 -2.74
C ASN A 89 -6.82 -11.66 -1.54
N HIS A 90 -7.72 -11.67 -0.55
CA HIS A 90 -7.69 -12.56 0.62
C HIS A 90 -6.31 -12.73 1.30
N GLY A 91 -5.69 -11.62 1.72
CA GLY A 91 -4.37 -11.61 2.38
C GLY A 91 -3.19 -11.59 1.39
N SER A 92 -3.46 -11.36 0.11
CA SER A 92 -2.46 -11.05 -0.91
C SER A 92 -2.76 -9.69 -1.55
N GLY A 93 -1.76 -9.06 -2.15
CA GLY A 93 -1.84 -7.72 -2.73
C GLY A 93 -0.60 -6.89 -2.42
N CYS A 94 -0.52 -5.71 -3.03
CA CYS A 94 0.53 -4.74 -2.70
C CYS A 94 0.18 -4.04 -1.38
N GLU A 95 1.04 -4.25 -0.38
CA GLU A 95 0.91 -3.64 0.93
C GLU A 95 1.35 -2.16 0.87
N LEU A 96 0.42 -1.25 1.12
CA LEU A 96 0.65 0.21 1.08
C LEU A 96 1.33 0.70 2.36
N MET A 97 0.97 0.10 3.50
CA MET A 97 1.54 0.32 4.82
C MET A 97 1.27 -0.95 5.64
N PRO A 98 1.90 -1.16 6.81
CA PRO A 98 1.74 -2.40 7.57
C PRO A 98 0.28 -2.86 7.68
N SER A 99 0.05 -4.11 7.27
CA SER A 99 -1.23 -4.83 7.20
C SER A 99 -2.33 -4.12 6.41
N THR A 100 -2.00 -3.25 5.46
CA THR A 100 -2.97 -2.42 4.72
C THR A 100 -2.77 -2.52 3.22
N TYR A 101 -3.82 -2.91 2.50
CA TYR A 101 -3.77 -3.23 1.06
C TYR A 101 -4.74 -2.37 0.26
N ALA A 102 -4.38 -2.03 -0.98
CA ALA A 102 -5.27 -1.28 -1.87
C ALA A 102 -6.47 -2.13 -2.30
N LEU A 103 -7.65 -1.52 -2.36
CA LEU A 103 -8.88 -2.17 -2.82
C LEU A 103 -9.27 -1.67 -4.22
N SER A 104 -9.79 -2.57 -5.05
CA SER A 104 -10.32 -2.24 -6.37
C SER A 104 -11.80 -2.61 -6.50
N TYR A 105 -12.50 -1.79 -7.28
CA TYR A 105 -13.88 -2.01 -7.71
C TYR A 105 -13.97 -2.37 -9.20
N LEU A 106 -12.83 -2.47 -9.89
CA LEU A 106 -12.78 -2.92 -11.29
C LEU A 106 -13.02 -4.42 -11.37
N GLY A 107 -13.84 -4.82 -12.34
CA GLY A 107 -14.22 -6.20 -12.61
C GLY A 107 -15.68 -6.27 -13.04
N GLU A 108 -15.93 -6.69 -14.28
CA GLU A 108 -17.30 -6.87 -14.78
C GLU A 108 -17.96 -8.12 -14.17
N ASP A 109 -17.13 -9.04 -13.67
CA ASP A 109 -17.51 -10.31 -13.05
C ASP A 109 -17.80 -10.20 -11.55
N LEU A 110 -17.50 -9.05 -10.92
CA LEU A 110 -17.87 -8.79 -9.53
C LEU A 110 -19.39 -8.84 -9.37
N ASP A 111 -19.88 -9.63 -8.43
CA ASP A 111 -21.30 -9.82 -8.15
C ASP A 111 -21.80 -9.00 -6.95
N GLU A 112 -23.08 -9.12 -6.61
CA GLU A 112 -23.68 -8.40 -5.47
C GLU A 112 -22.96 -8.71 -4.16
N GLY A 113 -22.54 -9.96 -3.93
CA GLY A 113 -21.83 -10.36 -2.71
C GLY A 113 -20.41 -9.80 -2.65
N ASP A 114 -19.74 -9.69 -3.78
CA ASP A 114 -18.46 -8.99 -3.90
C ASP A 114 -18.56 -7.51 -3.49
N PHE A 115 -19.62 -6.82 -3.90
CA PHE A 115 -19.86 -5.43 -3.51
C PHE A 115 -20.34 -5.29 -2.06
N GLU A 116 -21.15 -6.24 -1.57
CA GLU A 116 -21.63 -6.28 -0.20
C GLU A 116 -20.49 -6.50 0.80
N SER A 117 -19.59 -7.46 0.54
CA SER A 117 -18.40 -7.70 1.38
C SER A 117 -17.48 -6.47 1.48
N ARG A 118 -17.38 -5.68 0.41
CA ARG A 118 -16.64 -4.40 0.42
C ARG A 118 -17.32 -3.31 1.26
N ARG A 119 -18.59 -3.49 1.64
CA ARG A 119 -19.34 -2.64 2.60
C ARG A 119 -19.40 -3.24 4.00
N GLU A 120 -18.95 -4.46 4.21
CA GLU A 120 -19.06 -5.15 5.47
C GLU A 120 -18.09 -4.60 6.52
N MET A 121 -18.60 -4.43 7.73
CA MET A 121 -17.86 -4.08 8.95
C MET A 121 -17.72 -5.33 9.85
N LEU A 122 -16.95 -5.23 10.94
CA LEU A 122 -16.59 -6.40 11.78
C LEU A 122 -17.77 -7.17 12.41
N ASN A 123 -18.95 -6.58 12.48
CA ASN A 123 -20.17 -7.13 13.09
C ASN A 123 -21.23 -7.53 12.05
N ASP A 124 -20.82 -7.77 10.81
CA ASP A 124 -21.69 -8.05 9.67
C ASP A 124 -22.68 -6.89 9.36
N GLU A 125 -22.46 -5.70 9.93
CA GLU A 125 -23.20 -4.50 9.56
C GLU A 125 -22.60 -3.89 8.29
N LEU A 126 -23.45 -3.27 7.47
CA LEU A 126 -23.03 -2.61 6.25
C LEU A 126 -22.78 -1.12 6.49
N MET A 127 -21.65 -0.63 5.98
CA MET A 127 -21.37 0.80 5.87
C MET A 127 -22.51 1.53 5.14
N PRO A 128 -22.75 2.85 5.34
CA PRO A 128 -23.76 3.59 4.61
C PRO A 128 -23.59 3.51 3.09
N PRO A 129 -24.67 3.67 2.29
CA PRO A 129 -24.61 3.66 0.81
C PRO A 129 -23.64 4.66 0.18
N THR A 130 -23.28 5.72 0.91
CA THR A 130 -22.36 6.78 0.49
C THR A 130 -20.89 6.49 0.76
N ALA A 131 -20.59 5.45 1.55
CA ALA A 131 -19.24 5.12 1.97
C ALA A 131 -18.57 4.15 0.99
N LEU A 132 -17.30 4.39 0.68
CA LEU A 132 -16.42 3.56 -0.13
C LEU A 132 -15.20 3.14 0.69
N LYS A 133 -14.89 1.85 0.69
CA LYS A 133 -13.65 1.33 1.26
C LYS A 133 -12.55 1.41 0.20
N LEU A 134 -11.47 2.14 0.49
CA LEU A 134 -10.34 2.32 -0.43
C LEU A 134 -9.17 1.37 -0.13
N THR A 135 -9.09 0.90 1.12
CA THR A 135 -8.08 -0.07 1.55
C THR A 135 -8.73 -1.16 2.40
N GLN A 136 -8.20 -2.37 2.28
CA GLN A 136 -8.51 -3.48 3.18
C GLN A 136 -7.40 -3.62 4.21
N SER A 137 -7.77 -3.77 5.48
CA SER A 137 -6.83 -4.10 6.53
C SER A 137 -6.87 -5.58 6.88
N ASP A 138 -5.70 -6.15 7.13
CA ASP A 138 -5.55 -7.31 8.01
C ASP A 138 -5.50 -6.84 9.48
N VAL A 139 -5.16 -7.74 10.40
CA VAL A 139 -5.29 -7.57 11.87
C VAL A 139 -4.76 -6.23 12.42
N TYR A 140 -3.73 -5.62 11.85
CA TYR A 140 -3.14 -4.38 12.38
C TYR A 140 -3.16 -3.21 11.39
N GLY A 141 -3.93 -3.33 10.30
CA GLY A 141 -3.95 -2.33 9.24
C GLY A 141 -4.95 -1.20 9.45
N VAL A 142 -5.10 -0.41 8.40
CA VAL A 142 -6.03 0.73 8.34
C VAL A 142 -6.99 0.57 7.17
N GLU A 143 -8.29 0.63 7.44
CA GLU A 143 -9.33 0.77 6.42
C GLU A 143 -9.61 2.26 6.17
N TRP A 144 -9.39 2.70 4.94
CA TRP A 144 -9.68 4.06 4.50
C TRP A 144 -11.10 4.12 3.95
N ILE A 145 -12.01 4.72 4.72
CA ILE A 145 -13.43 4.80 4.37
C ILE A 145 -13.77 6.20 3.93
N TYR A 146 -14.05 6.38 2.64
CA TYR A 146 -14.40 7.66 2.05
C TYR A 146 -15.90 7.82 1.97
N ASP A 147 -16.46 8.90 2.51
CA ASP A 147 -17.89 9.19 2.38
C ASP A 147 -18.10 10.25 1.28
N VAL A 148 -18.81 9.88 0.21
CA VAL A 148 -19.04 10.79 -0.93
C VAL A 148 -19.94 11.98 -0.57
N GLY A 149 -20.79 11.86 0.44
CA GLY A 149 -21.68 12.95 0.86
C GLY A 149 -20.96 14.07 1.61
N THR A 150 -19.91 13.73 2.35
CA THR A 150 -19.09 14.70 3.10
C THR A 150 -17.79 15.07 2.40
N GLY A 151 -17.30 14.21 1.51
CA GLY A 151 -16.01 14.35 0.87
C GLY A 151 -14.81 14.09 1.78
N LEU A 152 -15.04 13.47 2.95
CA LEU A 152 -14.02 13.19 3.96
C LEU A 152 -13.62 11.71 3.97
N LEU A 153 -12.41 11.46 4.44
CA LEU A 153 -11.81 10.14 4.57
C LEU A 153 -11.61 9.79 6.05
N THR A 154 -12.10 8.63 6.46
CA THR A 154 -11.96 8.11 7.82
C THR A 154 -10.91 7.00 7.85
N PRO A 155 -9.76 7.19 8.51
CA PRO A 155 -8.74 6.15 8.68
C PRO A 155 -9.10 5.27 9.88
N TRP A 156 -9.92 4.25 9.64
CA TRP A 156 -10.37 3.34 10.69
C TRP A 156 -9.37 2.19 10.90
N LYS A 157 -9.12 1.85 12.15
CA LYS A 157 -8.30 0.71 12.54
C LYS A 157 -9.15 -0.26 13.34
N PRO A 158 -9.70 -1.31 12.70
CA PRO A 158 -10.73 -2.13 13.31
C PRO A 158 -10.30 -2.85 14.60
N PHE A 159 -9.00 -3.08 14.78
CA PHE A 159 -8.46 -3.87 15.89
C PHE A 159 -7.64 -3.08 16.93
N ASP A 160 -7.40 -1.78 16.72
CA ASP A 160 -6.56 -0.96 17.63
C ASP A 160 -7.16 -0.77 19.04
N HIS A 161 -8.47 -0.99 19.19
CA HIS A 161 -9.19 -0.82 20.46
C HIS A 161 -9.69 -2.14 21.06
N GLY A 162 -9.17 -3.27 20.57
CA GLY A 162 -9.59 -4.61 20.98
C GLY A 162 -10.94 -5.02 20.38
N LEU A 163 -11.23 -6.32 20.38
CA LEU A 163 -12.40 -6.93 19.74
C LEU A 163 -13.76 -6.54 20.36
N SER A 164 -13.82 -5.67 21.37
CA SER A 164 -15.02 -5.52 22.20
C SER A 164 -15.76 -4.19 22.15
N ASP A 165 -15.17 -3.07 21.71
CA ASP A 165 -15.80 -1.75 22.00
C ASP A 165 -15.92 -0.77 20.82
N THR A 166 -15.43 -1.07 19.63
CA THR A 166 -15.56 -0.19 18.46
C THR A 166 -15.72 -0.95 17.14
N ASN A 167 -16.88 -1.59 16.96
CA ASN A 167 -17.19 -2.38 15.76
C ASN A 167 -17.51 -1.53 14.51
N ASP A 168 -17.63 -0.22 14.68
CA ASP A 168 -17.87 0.74 13.60
C ASP A 168 -16.80 1.84 13.61
N TYR A 169 -16.75 2.65 12.55
CA TYR A 169 -15.83 3.79 12.43
C TYR A 169 -16.47 5.14 12.79
N SER A 170 -17.68 5.16 13.34
CA SER A 170 -18.45 6.40 13.58
C SER A 170 -17.80 7.33 14.62
N HIS A 171 -16.97 6.77 15.48
CA HIS A 171 -16.22 7.46 16.52
C HIS A 171 -14.85 7.97 16.04
N VAL A 172 -14.40 7.56 14.85
CA VAL A 172 -13.13 7.97 14.25
C VAL A 172 -13.32 9.31 13.54
N ALA A 173 -12.37 10.22 13.72
CA ALA A 173 -12.43 11.52 13.06
C ALA A 173 -12.23 11.38 11.55
N ALA A 174 -13.23 11.79 10.77
CA ALA A 174 -13.11 11.95 9.33
C ALA A 174 -12.30 13.21 9.00
N LEU A 175 -11.36 13.09 8.07
CA LEU A 175 -10.39 14.13 7.72
C LEU A 175 -10.36 14.34 6.19
N PRO A 176 -9.89 15.49 5.70
CA PRO A 176 -9.65 15.67 4.27
C PRO A 176 -8.69 14.59 3.72
N PRO A 177 -8.92 14.04 2.51
CA PRO A 177 -8.09 12.97 1.94
C PRO A 177 -6.59 13.24 2.00
N ARG A 178 -6.14 14.49 1.78
CA ARG A 178 -4.72 14.85 1.84
C ARG A 178 -4.12 14.71 3.24
N GLN A 179 -4.89 14.94 4.30
CA GLN A 179 -4.40 14.78 5.67
C GLN A 179 -4.21 13.31 6.06
N VAL A 180 -4.94 12.40 5.41
CA VAL A 180 -4.86 10.95 5.66
C VAL A 180 -3.79 10.29 4.77
N ILE A 181 -3.81 10.58 3.47
CA ILE A 181 -2.93 9.95 2.47
C ILE A 181 -1.55 10.62 2.43
N GLY A 182 -1.47 11.93 2.68
CA GLY A 182 -0.22 12.71 2.62
C GLY A 182 0.92 12.15 3.48
N PRO A 183 0.70 11.79 4.75
CA PRO A 183 1.73 11.17 5.58
C PRO A 183 2.34 9.90 4.97
N LEU A 184 1.52 9.07 4.32
CA LEU A 184 2.02 7.86 3.64
C LEU A 184 2.92 8.22 2.45
N VAL A 185 2.49 9.18 1.63
CA VAL A 185 3.28 9.70 0.52
C VAL A 185 4.63 10.22 1.01
N ASP A 186 4.66 10.92 2.15
CA ASP A 186 5.89 11.44 2.74
C ASP A 186 6.83 10.33 3.23
N HIS A 187 6.30 9.27 3.86
CA HIS A 187 7.10 8.11 4.28
C HIS A 187 7.80 7.42 3.10
N TYR A 188 7.07 7.19 2.00
CA TYR A 188 7.68 6.64 0.79
C TYR A 188 8.72 7.58 0.18
N ARG A 189 8.42 8.88 0.09
CA ARG A 189 9.35 9.88 -0.47
C ARG A 189 10.65 10.01 0.33
N ARG A 190 10.58 9.87 1.65
CA ARG A 190 11.73 9.89 2.57
C ARG A 190 12.45 8.55 2.68
N HIS A 191 11.98 7.54 1.95
CA HIS A 191 12.49 6.17 2.01
C HIS A 191 12.37 5.54 3.40
N ASP A 192 11.37 5.93 4.20
CA ASP A 192 11.07 5.20 5.43
C ASP A 192 10.59 3.79 5.11
N TYR A 193 9.89 3.65 3.98
CA TYR A 193 9.42 2.39 3.41
C TYR A 193 10.22 2.07 2.15
N LEU A 194 10.88 0.91 2.14
CA LEU A 194 11.77 0.51 1.04
C LEU A 194 11.20 -0.66 0.28
N ALA A 195 11.03 -0.47 -1.03
CA ALA A 195 10.63 -1.53 -1.93
C ALA A 195 11.79 -2.47 -2.25
N THR A 196 11.60 -3.76 -2.04
CA THR A 196 12.50 -4.82 -2.49
C THR A 196 12.21 -5.18 -3.96
N PRO A 197 13.11 -5.92 -4.64
CA PRO A 197 12.85 -6.41 -6.00
C PRO A 197 11.65 -7.35 -6.12
N SER A 198 11.26 -8.05 -5.05
CA SER A 198 10.10 -8.95 -5.03
C SER A 198 8.76 -8.21 -4.92
N GLY A 199 8.76 -6.88 -4.88
CA GLY A 199 7.55 -6.08 -4.67
C GLY A 199 7.06 -6.06 -3.22
N GLN A 200 7.85 -6.63 -2.29
CA GLN A 200 7.61 -6.48 -0.86
C GLN A 200 8.17 -5.15 -0.38
N VAL A 201 7.52 -4.55 0.61
CA VAL A 201 7.96 -3.28 1.20
C VAL A 201 8.45 -3.54 2.62
N ASP A 202 9.69 -3.16 2.89
CA ASP A 202 10.22 -3.13 4.26
C ASP A 202 9.88 -1.78 4.90
N PHE A 203 8.90 -1.82 5.80
CA PHE A 203 8.34 -0.67 6.52
C PHE A 203 9.22 -0.12 7.66
N SER A 204 10.47 -0.55 7.78
CA SER A 204 11.39 -0.20 8.88
C SER A 204 10.83 -0.56 10.26
N SER A 205 11.07 -1.79 10.70
CA SER A 205 10.65 -2.22 12.05
C SER A 205 11.26 -1.33 13.15
N PRO A 206 10.44 -0.73 14.04
CA PRO A 206 10.93 0.02 15.20
C PRO A 206 11.87 -0.80 16.09
N LEU A 207 11.68 -2.13 16.14
CA LEU A 207 12.52 -3.06 16.87
C LEU A 207 14.00 -2.95 16.51
N PHE A 208 14.31 -2.64 15.24
CA PHE A 208 15.67 -2.51 14.74
C PHE A 208 16.13 -1.05 14.65
N ALA A 209 15.23 -0.15 14.24
CA ALA A 209 15.55 1.27 14.11
C ALA A 209 15.95 1.91 15.45
N ASP A 210 15.32 1.48 16.55
CA ASP A 210 15.56 2.01 17.90
C ASP A 210 16.44 1.10 18.75
N ALA A 211 17.07 0.10 18.14
CA ALA A 211 17.91 -0.87 18.86
C ALA A 211 19.10 -0.16 19.54
N PRO A 212 19.37 -0.44 20.83
CA PRO A 212 20.47 0.18 21.53
C PRO A 212 21.79 -0.25 20.92
N LEU A 213 22.71 0.70 20.72
CA LEU A 213 24.05 0.42 20.22
C LEU A 213 25.00 0.10 21.37
N ASP A 214 25.84 -0.91 21.20
CA ASP A 214 26.96 -1.17 22.09
C ASP A 214 27.91 0.05 22.09
N PRO A 215 28.24 0.60 23.26
CA PRO A 215 29.02 1.84 23.34
C PRO A 215 30.49 1.69 22.93
N VAL A 216 30.98 0.45 22.77
CA VAL A 216 32.36 0.12 22.39
C VAL A 216 32.44 -0.27 20.92
N THR A 217 31.56 -1.15 20.45
CA THR A 217 31.58 -1.64 19.06
C THR A 217 30.71 -0.81 18.12
N GLY A 218 29.72 -0.09 18.66
CA GLY A 218 28.71 0.62 17.87
C GLY A 218 27.68 -0.31 17.24
N GLU A 219 27.70 -1.60 17.56
CA GLU A 219 26.78 -2.61 16.99
C GLU A 219 25.46 -2.62 17.75
N ALA A 220 24.35 -2.74 17.03
CA ALA A 220 23.04 -2.85 17.64
C ALA A 220 22.92 -4.14 18.47
N GLN A 221 22.27 -4.04 19.62
CA GLN A 221 22.10 -5.12 20.57
C GLN A 221 20.66 -5.62 20.61
N PRO A 222 20.45 -6.95 20.72
CA PRO A 222 19.14 -7.50 21.00
C PRO A 222 18.65 -7.07 22.39
N PRO A 223 17.35 -7.18 22.69
CA PRO A 223 16.83 -6.96 24.03
C PRO A 223 17.56 -7.82 25.08
N GLU A 224 17.86 -7.24 26.24
CA GLU A 224 18.70 -7.87 27.28
C GLU A 224 18.09 -9.14 27.89
N ASP A 225 16.76 -9.27 27.84
CA ASP A 225 15.99 -10.35 28.43
C ASP A 225 15.81 -11.56 27.49
N TRP A 226 16.28 -11.45 26.25
CA TRP A 226 16.17 -12.52 25.27
C TRP A 226 17.20 -13.61 25.53
N ASP A 227 16.79 -14.87 25.36
CA ASP A 227 17.70 -15.99 25.51
C ASP A 227 18.74 -16.04 24.38
N PRO A 228 19.82 -16.83 24.50
CA PRO A 228 20.86 -16.87 23.47
C PRO A 228 20.38 -17.28 22.07
N ALA A 229 19.33 -18.09 21.96
CA ALA A 229 18.77 -18.51 20.67
C ALA A 229 18.00 -17.34 20.03
N ASP A 230 17.12 -16.69 20.80
CA ASP A 230 16.38 -15.51 20.35
C ASP A 230 17.32 -14.36 19.99
N ALA A 231 18.35 -14.12 20.80
CA ALA A 231 19.38 -13.12 20.53
C ALA A 231 20.21 -13.43 19.28
N THR A 232 20.37 -14.70 18.92
CA THR A 232 21.05 -15.11 17.68
C THR A 232 20.16 -14.82 16.47
N LYS A 233 18.88 -15.22 16.55
CA LYS A 233 17.89 -14.94 15.51
C LYS A 233 17.71 -13.44 15.28
N TRP A 234 17.60 -12.67 16.35
CA TRP A 234 17.50 -11.20 16.28
C TRP A 234 18.66 -10.58 15.50
N ARG A 235 19.91 -11.01 15.77
CA ARG A 235 21.09 -10.47 15.09
C ARG A 235 21.08 -10.78 13.59
N ALA A 236 20.64 -11.98 13.21
CA ALA A 236 20.48 -12.36 11.81
C ALA A 236 19.43 -11.48 11.11
N GLN A 237 18.27 -11.27 11.76
CA GLN A 237 17.22 -10.39 11.24
C GLN A 237 17.65 -8.93 11.17
N TYR A 238 18.40 -8.43 12.17
CA TYR A 238 18.97 -7.09 12.16
C TYR A 238 19.97 -6.92 11.01
N ALA A 239 20.81 -7.93 10.72
CA ALA A 239 21.75 -7.88 9.60
C ALA A 239 21.02 -7.77 8.25
N VAL A 240 19.93 -8.54 8.05
CA VAL A 240 19.06 -8.42 6.87
C VAL A 240 18.47 -7.01 6.79
N TRP A 241 17.86 -6.53 7.88
CA TRP A 241 17.26 -5.20 7.93
C TRP A 241 18.27 -4.09 7.60
N GLN A 242 19.46 -4.14 8.20
CA GLN A 242 20.53 -3.18 7.97
C GLN A 242 21.00 -3.19 6.52
N ALA A 243 21.17 -4.37 5.92
CA ALA A 243 21.54 -4.51 4.51
C ALA A 243 20.46 -3.91 3.59
N THR A 244 19.17 -4.15 3.87
CA THR A 244 18.08 -3.54 3.08
C THR A 244 18.13 -2.01 3.09
N ARG A 245 18.60 -1.38 4.17
CA ARG A 245 18.75 0.09 4.22
C ARG A 245 19.76 0.63 3.21
N GLY A 246 20.70 -0.18 2.73
CA GLY A 246 21.64 0.20 1.66
C GLY A 246 20.95 0.52 0.32
N ILE A 247 19.69 0.11 0.13
CA ILE A 247 18.89 0.52 -1.03
C ILE A 247 18.65 2.04 -1.05
N LYS A 248 18.63 2.71 0.11
CA LYS A 248 18.48 4.18 0.20
C LYS A 248 19.58 4.89 -0.57
N ASP A 249 20.82 4.42 -0.43
CA ASP A 249 21.96 5.03 -1.12
C ASP A 249 21.81 4.91 -2.64
N LEU A 250 21.28 3.79 -3.12
CA LEU A 250 21.00 3.59 -4.55
C LEU A 250 19.95 4.58 -5.07
N TYR A 251 18.86 4.84 -4.32
CA TYR A 251 17.88 5.86 -4.71
C TYR A 251 18.56 7.23 -4.89
N LEU A 252 19.36 7.65 -3.91
CA LEU A 252 20.04 8.95 -3.92
C LEU A 252 21.06 9.06 -5.06
N GLU A 253 21.88 8.04 -5.28
CA GLU A 253 22.86 8.00 -6.38
C GLU A 253 22.20 8.01 -7.77
N CYS A 254 21.01 7.43 -7.88
CA CYS A 254 20.18 7.46 -9.08
C CYS A 254 19.40 8.77 -9.23
N GLY A 255 19.58 9.74 -8.33
CA GLY A 255 19.05 11.10 -8.47
C GLY A 255 17.70 11.33 -7.79
N TRP A 256 17.30 10.48 -6.85
CA TRP A 256 16.11 10.73 -6.03
C TRP A 256 16.32 11.95 -5.13
N ASP A 257 15.33 12.85 -5.10
CA ASP A 257 15.31 14.01 -4.22
C ASP A 257 14.18 13.86 -3.19
N VAL A 258 14.56 13.64 -1.92
CA VAL A 258 13.61 13.42 -0.81
C VAL A 258 12.76 14.66 -0.48
N GLU A 259 13.18 15.85 -0.93
CA GLU A 259 12.46 17.11 -0.71
C GLU A 259 11.59 17.49 -1.91
N ALA A 260 11.81 16.89 -3.08
CA ALA A 260 11.06 17.20 -4.29
C ALA A 260 9.80 16.32 -4.44
N ARG A 261 8.69 16.95 -4.85
CA ARG A 261 7.48 16.22 -5.25
C ARG A 261 7.64 15.54 -6.60
N GLU A 262 8.25 16.22 -7.55
CA GLU A 262 8.50 15.72 -8.91
C GLU A 262 9.95 15.26 -9.05
N GLN A 263 10.15 14.04 -9.53
CA GLN A 263 11.45 13.35 -9.57
C GLN A 263 12.12 13.44 -10.95
N HIS A 264 12.26 14.65 -11.50
CA HIS A 264 12.76 14.87 -12.88
C HIS A 264 14.17 14.32 -13.13
N GLY A 265 15.01 14.25 -12.09
CA GLY A 265 16.39 13.75 -12.17
C GLY A 265 16.54 12.25 -11.92
N PHE A 266 15.47 11.56 -11.51
CA PHE A 266 15.56 10.18 -11.06
C PHE A 266 15.66 9.20 -12.23
N ARG A 267 16.75 8.43 -12.25
CA ARG A 267 17.04 7.42 -13.28
C ARG A 267 16.42 6.08 -12.88
N ARG A 268 15.09 5.97 -12.97
CA ARG A 268 14.31 4.82 -12.51
C ARG A 268 14.85 3.47 -13.01
N ASP A 269 15.07 3.31 -14.31
CA ASP A 269 15.49 2.01 -14.87
C ASP A 269 16.89 1.59 -14.39
N GLU A 270 17.81 2.56 -14.25
CA GLU A 270 19.13 2.34 -13.67
C GLU A 270 18.99 1.92 -12.20
N PHE A 271 18.14 2.61 -11.43
CA PHE A 271 17.86 2.26 -10.04
C PHE A 271 17.34 0.83 -9.91
N LEU A 272 16.32 0.44 -10.69
CA LEU A 272 15.72 -0.89 -10.62
C LEU A 272 16.76 -1.99 -10.90
N CYS A 273 17.61 -1.79 -11.91
CA CYS A 273 18.69 -2.72 -12.24
C CYS A 273 19.71 -2.82 -11.11
N ARG A 274 20.18 -1.69 -10.58
CA ARG A 274 21.16 -1.65 -9.48
C ARG A 274 20.60 -2.25 -8.19
N ARG A 275 19.33 -1.97 -7.89
CA ARG A 275 18.62 -2.55 -6.73
C ARG A 275 18.56 -4.06 -6.82
N ALA A 276 18.19 -4.61 -7.99
CA ALA A 276 18.12 -6.05 -8.19
C ALA A 276 19.48 -6.74 -7.98
N VAL A 277 20.55 -6.16 -8.53
CA VAL A 277 21.92 -6.67 -8.34
C VAL A 277 22.33 -6.59 -6.86
N TYR A 278 22.15 -5.43 -6.23
CA TYR A 278 22.49 -5.24 -4.81
C TYR A 278 21.76 -6.24 -3.91
N TYR A 279 20.47 -6.43 -4.14
CA TYR A 279 19.66 -7.34 -3.35
C TYR A 279 20.14 -8.79 -3.48
N ALA A 280 20.36 -9.27 -4.71
CA ALA A 280 20.84 -10.63 -4.96
C ALA A 280 22.24 -10.89 -4.39
N GLU A 281 23.14 -9.89 -4.45
CA GLU A 281 24.53 -10.06 -3.99
C GLU A 281 24.70 -9.82 -2.48
N THR A 282 23.86 -9.00 -1.86
CA THR A 282 24.06 -8.53 -0.48
C THR A 282 22.95 -8.97 0.48
N VAL A 283 21.69 -8.83 0.09
CA VAL A 283 20.54 -9.03 1.00
C VAL A 283 20.10 -10.49 0.99
N GLU A 284 19.91 -11.09 -0.18
CA GLU A 284 19.41 -12.46 -0.34
C GLU A 284 20.27 -13.52 0.37
N PRO A 285 21.62 -13.46 0.34
CA PRO A 285 22.45 -14.40 1.11
C PRO A 285 22.22 -14.30 2.63
N LEU A 286 21.92 -13.12 3.15
CA LEU A 286 21.61 -12.91 4.56
C LEU A 286 20.23 -13.45 4.92
N VAL A 287 19.25 -13.27 4.04
CA VAL A 287 17.89 -13.84 4.19
C VAL A 287 17.96 -15.38 4.22
N GLN A 288 18.73 -15.98 3.32
CA GLN A 288 18.92 -17.43 3.30
C GLN A 288 19.59 -17.94 4.59
N ALA A 289 20.64 -17.25 5.04
CA ALA A 289 21.30 -17.61 6.30
C ALA A 289 20.40 -17.45 7.53
N GLU A 290 19.52 -16.43 7.56
CA GLU A 290 18.54 -16.24 8.65
C GLU A 290 17.49 -17.36 8.66
N ALA A 291 17.02 -17.78 7.49
CA ALA A 291 16.04 -18.86 7.37
C ALA A 291 16.57 -20.25 7.77
N GLU A 292 17.88 -20.42 7.83
CA GLU A 292 18.56 -21.67 8.23
C GLU A 292 18.77 -21.79 9.76
N LEU A 293 18.47 -20.76 10.54
CA LEU A 293 18.58 -20.72 12.02
C LEU A 293 17.32 -21.25 12.72
#